data_AF-A0AAW2TVH0-F1
#
_entry.id   AF-A0AAW2TVH0-F1
#
_cell.length_a   1.000
_cell.length_b   1.000
_cell.length_c   1.000
_cell.angle_alpha   90.00
_cell.angle_beta   90.00
_cell.angle_gamma   90.00
#
_symmetry.space_group_name_H-M   'P 1'
#
loop_
_entity.id
_entity.type
_entity.pdbx_description
1 polymer ?
#
loop_
_entity_poly.entity_id
_entity_poly.type
_entity_poly.pdbx_seq_one_letter_code
_entity_poly.pdbx_strand_id
1 'polypeptide(L)' 'MALNGKLVSRTCINADGDLFFELFRYKFSHLTNICPQLIHCVNLVAGQWGAVGSVFSANYTLGHPIS' A
#
# COMPACT_ATOMS: atom_id res chain seq x y z
N MET A 1 9.96 8.44 -29.16
CA MET A 1 9.42 8.94 -27.87
C MET A 1 9.36 7.76 -26.90
N ALA A 2 10.02 7.84 -25.75
CA ALA A 2 10.06 6.79 -24.74
C ALA A 2 9.22 7.24 -23.53
N LEU A 3 7.96 6.80 -23.48
CA LEU A 3 7.03 7.05 -22.35
C LEU A 3 6.98 5.86 -21.38
N ASN A 4 7.76 4.82 -21.65
CA ASN A 4 7.81 3.58 -20.87
C ASN A 4 9.06 3.60 -19.99
N GLY A 5 8.88 3.39 -18.69
CA GLY A 5 9.97 3.26 -17.72
C GLY A 5 9.61 2.30 -16.60
N LYS A 6 10.62 1.68 -15.99
CA LYS A 6 10.47 0.80 -14.82
C LYS A 6 11.41 1.30 -13.73
N LEU A 7 10.85 1.66 -12.58
CA LEU A 7 11.62 2.03 -11.38
C LEU A 7 11.57 0.88 -10.37
N VAL A 8 12.72 0.52 -9.80
CA VAL A 8 12.85 -0.56 -8.81
C VAL A 8 13.67 -0.03 -7.63
N SER A 9 13.19 -0.29 -6.41
CA SER A 9 13.89 0.03 -5.17
C SER A 9 13.85 -1.17 -4.23
N ARG A 10 14.90 -1.33 -3.41
CA ARG A 10 15.03 -2.39 -2.42
C ARG A 10 15.52 -1.78 -1.11
N THR A 11 14.85 -2.12 -0.02
CA THR A 11 15.28 -1.78 1.34
C THR A 11 15.18 -3.01 2.23
N CYS A 12 15.96 -3.04 3.31
CA CYS A 12 15.88 -4.09 4.31
C CYS A 12 14.81 -3.71 5.33
N ILE A 13 13.99 -4.69 5.72
CA ILE A 13 13.09 -4.57 6.86
C ILE A 13 13.61 -5.47 7.98
N ASN A 14 13.49 -5.00 9.21
CA ASN A 14 13.81 -5.80 10.40
C ASN A 14 12.60 -6.62 10.90
N ALA A 15 11.46 -6.49 10.23
CA ALA A 15 10.24 -7.24 10.51
C ALA A 15 10.19 -8.55 9.71
N ASP A 16 9.34 -9.45 10.15
CA ASP A 16 9.06 -10.71 9.46
C ASP A 16 8.48 -10.47 8.05
N GLY A 17 9.03 -11.17 7.06
CA GLY A 17 8.65 -10.99 5.65
C GLY A 17 7.26 -11.53 5.32
N ASP A 18 6.86 -12.63 5.95
CA ASP A 18 5.53 -13.22 5.77
C ASP A 18 4.46 -12.32 6.37
N LEU A 19 4.73 -11.72 7.53
CA LEU A 19 3.86 -10.71 8.14
C LEU A 19 3.70 -9.49 7.24
N PHE A 20 4.80 -8.99 6.66
CA PHE A 20 4.73 -7.86 5.72
C PHE A 20 3.92 -8.22 4.48
N PHE A 21 4.11 -9.43 3.93
CA PHE A 21 3.32 -9.91 2.80
C PHE A 21 1.82 -10.04 3.14
N GLU A 22 1.48 -10.60 4.30
CA GLU A 22 0.10 -10.74 4.77
C GLU A 22 -0.57 -9.38 4.96
N LEU A 23 0.17 -8.41 5.49
CA LEU A 23 -0.29 -7.03 5.67
C LEU A 23 -0.73 -6.42 4.34
N PHE A 24 0.12 -6.49 3.31
CA PHE A 24 -0.20 -5.94 1.99
C PHE A 24 -1.26 -6.73 1.24
N ARG A 25 -1.32 -8.05 1.44
CA ARG A 25 -2.25 -8.91 0.71
C ARG A 25 -3.66 -8.90 1.30
N TYR A 26 -3.79 -9.14 2.61
CA TYR A 26 -5.08 -9.40 3.26
C TYR A 26 -5.53 -8.27 4.19
N LYS A 27 -4.60 -7.48 4.70
CA LYS A 27 -4.86 -6.50 5.78
C LYS A 27 -4.50 -5.08 5.37
N PHE A 28 -4.63 -4.74 4.07
CA PHE A 28 -4.20 -3.45 3.54
C PHE A 28 -4.89 -2.27 4.25
N SER A 29 -6.14 -2.42 4.67
CA SER A 29 -6.85 -1.41 5.47
C SER A 29 -6.20 -1.07 6.81
N HIS A 30 -5.41 -1.99 7.40
CA HIS A 30 -4.70 -1.69 8.65
C HIS A 30 -3.57 -0.66 8.46
N LEU A 31 -3.14 -0.39 7.22
CA LEU A 31 -2.13 0.63 6.94
C LEU A 31 -2.57 2.03 7.35
N THR A 32 -3.88 2.31 7.44
CA THR A 32 -4.38 3.59 7.96
C THR A 32 -4.01 3.81 9.42
N ASN A 33 -3.81 2.74 10.19
CA ASN A 33 -3.38 2.82 11.58
C ASN A 33 -1.86 2.75 11.72
N ILE A 34 -1.17 2.07 10.80
CA ILE A 34 0.30 1.91 10.82
C ILE A 34 1.00 3.18 10.33
N CYS A 35 0.45 3.83 9.30
CA CYS A 35 1.01 5.04 8.71
C CYS A 35 -0.10 6.05 8.34
N PRO A 36 -0.84 6.58 9.33
CA PRO A 36 -1.95 7.51 9.11
C PRO A 36 -1.54 8.78 8.36
N GLN A 37 -0.28 9.22 8.52
CA GLN A 37 0.24 10.39 7.82
C GLN A 37 0.39 10.20 6.30
N LEU A 38 0.50 8.95 5.85
CA LEU A 38 0.65 8.61 4.43
C LEU A 38 -0.66 8.07 3.85
N ILE A 39 -1.34 7.17 4.56
CA ILE A 39 -2.55 6.48 4.11
C ILE A 39 -3.68 6.85 5.06
N HIS A 40 -4.67 7.59 4.55
CA HIS A 40 -5.78 8.12 5.34
C HIS A 40 -6.96 7.16 5.41
N CYS A 41 -7.23 6.48 4.30
CA CYS A 41 -8.40 5.63 4.16
C CYS A 41 -8.18 4.57 3.07
N VAL A 42 -8.72 3.36 3.28
CA VAL A 42 -8.70 2.29 2.29
C VAL A 42 -10.04 1.55 2.30
N ASN A 43 -10.73 1.58 1.16
CA ASN A 43 -12.06 0.98 1.00
C ASN A 43 -12.03 -0.09 -0.09
N LEU A 44 -12.57 -1.27 0.22
CA LEU A 44 -12.81 -2.31 -0.77
C LEU A 44 -13.96 -1.89 -1.69
N VAL A 45 -13.72 -1.90 -3.00
CA VAL A 45 -14.70 -1.52 -4.03
C VAL A 45 -15.34 -2.76 -4.65
N ALA A 46 -14.54 -3.79 -4.92
CA ALA A 46 -15.00 -5.05 -5.48
C ALA A 46 -14.11 -6.22 -5.06
N GLY A 47 -14.70 -7.41 -4.91
CA GLY A 47 -13.97 -8.63 -4.57
C GLY A 47 -13.81 -8.83 -3.06
N GLN A 48 -12.67 -9.38 -2.66
CA GLN A 48 -12.35 -9.73 -1.26
C GLN A 48 -10.87 -9.46 -0.99
N TRP A 49 -10.53 -9.04 0.22
CA TRP A 49 -9.12 -8.81 0.58
C TRP A 49 -8.27 -10.06 0.31
N GLY A 50 -7.16 -9.86 -0.41
CA GLY A 50 -6.22 -10.92 -0.79
C GLY A 50 -6.64 -11.82 -1.95
N ALA A 51 -7.85 -11.67 -2.50
CA ALA A 51 -8.25 -12.37 -3.72
C ALA A 51 -7.73 -11.64 -4.96
N VAL A 52 -7.21 -12.42 -5.93
CA VAL A 52 -6.77 -11.88 -7.23
C VAL A 52 -7.98 -11.31 -7.96
N GLY A 53 -7.81 -10.12 -8.55
CA GLY A 53 -8.88 -9.41 -9.25
C GLY A 53 -9.71 -8.47 -8.36
N SER A 54 -9.38 -8.35 -7.08
CA SER A 54 -10.04 -7.40 -6.18
C SER A 54 -9.62 -5.96 -6.45
N VAL A 55 -10.55 -5.04 -6.24
CA VAL A 55 -10.36 -3.60 -6.48
C VAL A 55 -10.61 -2.87 -5.17
N PHE A 56 -9.67 -2.01 -4.79
CA PHE A 56 -9.81 -1.12 -3.64
C PHE A 56 -9.43 0.31 -4.02
N SER A 57 -9.99 1.27 -3.28
CA SER A 57 -9.64 2.68 -3.36
C SER A 57 -8.84 3.05 -2.12
N ALA A 58 -7.71 3.74 -2.31
CA ALA A 58 -6.86 4.23 -1.24
C ALA A 58 -6.72 5.75 -1.34
N ASN A 59 -6.97 6.45 -0.23
CA ASN A 59 -6.69 7.87 -0.09
C ASN A 59 -5.33 8.05 0.60
N TYR A 60 -4.40 8.73 -0.07
CA TYR A 60 -3.02 8.89 0.41
C TYR A 60 -2.47 10.29 0.11
N THR A 61 -1.51 10.72 0.92
CA THR A 61 -0.73 11.94 0.66
C THR A 61 0.65 11.58 0.13
N LEU A 62 1.02 12.17 -1.00
CA LEU A 62 2.35 12.05 -1.59
C LEU A 62 3.07 13.40 -1.48
N GLY A 63 4.27 13.38 -0.91
CA GLY A 63 5.03 14.60 -0.58
C GLY A 63 4.82 15.02 0.87
N HIS A 64 5.87 15.57 1.48
CA HIS A 64 5.81 16.11 2.84
C HIS A 64 4.97 17.41 2.83
N PRO A 65 3.97 17.59 3.71
CA PRO A 65 3.47 18.94 3.99
C PRO A 65 4.61 19.68 4.70
N ILE A 66 5.26 20.60 3.99
CA ILE A 66 6.30 21.46 4.53
C ILE A 66 5.77 22.08 5.83
N SER A 67 6.36 21.73 6.98
CA SER A 67 6.13 22.37 8.28
C SER A 67 7.45 22.41 9.02
#